data_AF-A0A2T7A115-F1
#
_entry.id   AF-A0A2T7A115-F1
#
_cell.length_a   1.000
_cell.length_b   1.000
_cell.length_c   1.000
_cell.angle_alpha   90.00
_cell.angle_beta   90.00
_cell.angle_gamma   90.00
#
_symmetry.space_group_name_H-M   'P 1'
#
loop_
_entity.id
_entity.type
_entity.pdbx_description
1 polymer ?
#
loop_
_entity_poly.entity_id
_entity_poly.type
_entity_poly.pdbx_seq_one_letter_code
_entity_poly.pdbx_strand_id
1 'polypeptide(L)'
;MAEDLGLWDSRCLGEPQHPGTSTPPRSLPRLVPSGKPLLVTLFLLLILTPVPVTAKTNLTQCGERVKGLAKNNSLPLEDIYTGHVKGVLGQARNSTNPVLLITFAACEKYCGAEPEYYGWEKSSDTITTWVLPLVGLVLQAPFESNNFLQTIFVVFRWVGSPIVSMMCIFWNMKVTRKCAIMVDMSVEKDQYPPPSSGVGFAELRDSFYLLSVINQYELNIHTQREERHTETILRVGLFDRNPEIQRMRAKVATSIRRERRRGTVQVLVSLAWFLVAMGISINKAFGGLGENATAHNLALGLLMSWLPVLMAATIVDRNPMDVHYVRAKLNKYFRDIEVVEPPNIFPGVEPEVFGEFAGQGRVRWHYGVAHSFLRTLEAMHGMERGWLKKFSNADELSTTRTYSGLLKFDLSELWQMSASFLMVCSCSLGAFFVSYYTPTVGLGCRSGGYMIFGLNAIGCLLMEMAAWAFLYPGIGRRIAQWVLRICEFTNFCWLVYIIFAQTFGIYNSCRCKSSMWGGAGGYVDFEGVPYYKSYHIERSWMLGTLITCVFLGIGLVYVVEQWCAQSFLWTQDWDSAMNGLWWVRQWKWATTGPRLAAAWVAGYMAKAKYWVRTVCGSERHVEDHLLWS
;
A
#
# COMPACT_ATOMS: atom_id res chain seq x y z
N MET A 1 -44.35 41.17 13.81
CA MET A 1 -45.68 41.67 14.25
C MET A 1 -46.41 40.46 14.79
N ALA A 2 -46.18 40.14 16.06
CA ALA A 2 -46.99 40.58 17.22
C ALA A 2 -48.29 39.74 17.28
N GLU A 3 -48.31 38.71 18.14
CA GLU A 3 -49.04 38.66 19.45
C GLU A 3 -50.50 38.21 19.21
N ASP A 4 -51.10 37.20 19.87
CA ASP A 4 -51.14 36.83 21.30
C ASP A 4 -51.65 35.36 21.45
N LEU A 5 -51.07 34.53 22.33
CA LEU A 5 -51.54 34.12 23.69
C LEU A 5 -52.89 33.39 23.73
N GLY A 6 -52.93 32.09 24.04
CA GLY A 6 -52.97 31.47 25.37
C GLY A 6 -53.73 30.13 25.22
N LEU A 7 -53.66 29.09 26.05
CA LEU A 7 -53.25 28.78 27.42
C LEU A 7 -53.15 27.23 27.47
N TRP A 8 -52.61 26.62 28.55
CA TRP A 8 -52.91 25.30 29.15
C TRP A 8 -51.65 24.68 29.82
N ASP A 9 -51.54 24.93 31.13
CA ASP A 9 -51.12 24.08 32.28
C ASP A 9 -50.22 22.85 31.98
N SER A 10 -48.96 22.74 32.47
CA SER A 10 -48.40 22.79 33.84
C SER A 10 -48.81 21.63 34.77
N ARG A 11 -48.08 20.50 34.70
CA ARG A 11 -47.72 19.68 35.88
C ARG A 11 -46.57 18.69 35.57
N CYS A 12 -45.62 18.62 36.51
CA CYS A 12 -44.56 17.62 36.69
C CYS A 12 -43.18 17.84 36.02
N LEU A 13 -42.34 18.71 36.62
CA LEU A 13 -40.89 18.51 36.70
C LEU A 13 -40.43 18.88 38.12
N GLY A 14 -39.90 17.89 38.85
CA GLY A 14 -39.35 18.06 40.20
C GLY A 14 -37.89 18.52 40.18
N GLU A 15 -37.58 19.48 41.03
CA GLU A 15 -36.23 19.93 41.40
C GLU A 15 -35.40 18.83 42.08
N PRO A 16 -34.07 18.92 41.98
CA PRO A 16 -33.18 18.47 43.04
C PRO A 16 -32.38 19.62 43.68
N GLN A 17 -32.26 19.52 45.01
CA GLN A 17 -31.64 20.46 45.96
C GLN A 17 -30.14 20.73 45.74
N HIS A 18 -29.73 21.95 46.09
CA HIS A 18 -28.35 22.41 46.24
C HIS A 18 -27.66 21.87 47.53
N PRO A 19 -26.36 21.50 47.46
CA PRO A 19 -25.47 21.52 48.62
C PRO A 19 -24.45 22.68 48.55
N GLY A 20 -24.21 23.27 49.72
CA GLY A 20 -23.44 24.49 49.93
C GLY A 20 -21.92 24.39 49.72
N THR A 21 -21.37 25.57 49.51
CA THR A 21 -19.98 25.98 49.36
C THR A 21 -19.09 25.65 50.57
N SER A 22 -18.02 24.88 50.36
CA SER A 22 -16.67 25.09 50.96
C SER A 22 -15.66 24.02 50.50
N THR A 23 -14.94 24.29 49.42
CA THR A 23 -13.69 23.56 49.08
C THR A 23 -12.76 24.49 48.30
N PRO A 24 -11.44 24.50 48.58
CA PRO A 24 -10.50 25.46 47.99
C PRO A 24 -10.27 25.16 46.51
N PRO A 25 -9.80 26.14 45.71
CA PRO A 25 -9.76 26.01 44.26
C PRO A 25 -8.78 24.90 43.86
N ARG A 26 -9.31 23.85 43.22
CA ARG A 26 -8.52 22.85 42.51
C ARG A 26 -7.71 23.59 41.43
N SER A 27 -6.40 23.54 41.60
CA SER A 27 -5.41 23.96 40.62
C SER A 27 -5.77 23.43 39.22
N LEU A 28 -5.78 24.33 38.24
CA LEU A 28 -5.81 24.01 36.81
C LEU A 28 -4.92 22.80 36.50
N PRO A 29 -5.36 21.85 35.66
CA PRO A 29 -4.47 20.78 35.22
C PRO A 29 -3.29 21.43 34.49
N ARG A 30 -2.09 21.25 35.04
CA ARG A 30 -0.84 21.56 34.36
C ARG A 30 -0.92 20.93 32.98
N LEU A 31 -0.89 21.75 31.93
CA LEU A 31 -0.51 21.30 30.60
C LEU A 31 0.83 20.59 30.77
N VAL A 32 0.81 19.25 30.72
CA VAL A 32 2.03 18.47 30.56
C VAL A 32 2.51 18.79 29.15
N PRO A 33 3.68 19.43 28.98
CA PRO A 33 4.25 19.60 27.65
C PRO A 33 4.53 18.19 27.14
N SER A 34 3.79 17.75 26.12
CA SER A 34 4.16 16.56 25.36
C SER A 34 5.54 16.85 24.78
N GLY A 35 6.60 16.31 25.36
CA GLY A 35 7.97 16.41 24.86
C GLY A 35 8.24 15.57 23.61
N LYS A 36 7.20 15.01 23.00
CA LYS A 36 7.27 14.07 21.87
C LYS A 36 7.19 14.70 20.46
N PRO A 37 6.59 15.88 20.21
CA PRO A 37 6.76 16.55 18.93
C PRO A 37 8.19 17.07 18.80
N LEU A 38 8.87 17.43 19.90
CA LEU A 38 10.26 17.87 19.87
C LEU A 38 11.20 16.83 19.26
N LEU A 39 10.95 15.53 19.48
CA LEU A 39 11.81 14.44 18.99
C LEU A 39 11.57 14.13 17.51
N VAL A 40 10.31 14.23 17.05
CA VAL A 40 9.97 14.15 15.61
C VAL A 40 10.46 15.39 14.88
N THR A 41 10.34 16.57 15.49
CA THR A 41 10.90 17.81 14.97
C THR A 41 12.42 17.78 15.01
N LEU A 42 13.07 17.18 16.02
CA LEU A 42 14.53 16.98 16.07
C LEU A 42 14.99 15.96 15.02
N PHE A 43 14.24 14.89 14.79
CA PHE A 43 14.58 13.86 13.81
C PHE A 43 14.39 14.39 12.37
N LEU A 44 13.32 15.14 12.14
CA LEU A 44 13.14 15.92 10.91
C LEU A 44 14.22 16.98 10.77
N LEU A 45 14.58 17.71 11.84
CA LEU A 45 15.67 18.70 11.85
C LEU A 45 17.04 18.08 11.64
N LEU A 46 17.31 16.86 12.14
CA LEU A 46 18.57 16.12 11.91
C LEU A 46 18.68 15.61 10.47
N ILE A 47 17.55 15.30 9.82
CA ILE A 47 17.50 15.01 8.38
C ILE A 47 17.54 16.31 7.55
N LEU A 48 17.04 17.42 8.11
CA LEU A 48 16.91 18.71 7.43
C LEU A 48 18.04 19.70 7.73
N THR A 49 19.01 19.42 8.61
CA THR A 49 20.13 20.35 8.83
C THR A 49 20.91 20.43 7.53
N PRO A 50 20.83 21.55 6.79
CA PRO A 50 21.75 21.74 5.69
C PRO A 50 23.09 21.90 6.39
N VAL A 51 24.00 20.94 6.21
CA VAL A 51 25.41 21.22 6.43
C VAL A 51 25.68 22.47 5.60
N PRO A 52 26.13 23.59 6.18
CA PRO A 52 26.46 24.78 5.41
C PRO A 52 27.74 24.44 4.64
N VAL A 53 27.60 23.70 3.55
CA VAL A 53 28.66 23.49 2.58
C VAL A 53 28.61 24.72 1.69
N THR A 54 29.54 25.62 1.92
CA THR A 54 29.84 26.74 1.04
C THR A 54 30.09 26.19 -0.37
N ALA A 55 29.09 26.29 -1.25
CA ALA A 55 29.18 25.81 -2.62
C ALA A 55 30.25 26.60 -3.39
N LYS A 56 31.30 25.93 -3.86
CA LYS A 56 32.41 26.55 -4.62
C LYS A 56 32.37 26.23 -6.12
N THR A 57 31.45 25.38 -6.59
CA THR A 57 31.42 24.86 -7.96
C THR A 57 30.11 25.22 -8.69
N ASN A 58 30.23 25.93 -9.82
CA ASN A 58 29.14 26.23 -10.76
C ASN A 58 29.40 25.45 -12.06
N LEU A 59 28.65 24.36 -12.29
CA LEU A 59 28.91 23.45 -13.41
C LEU A 59 28.48 24.06 -14.74
N THR A 60 27.49 24.96 -14.74
CA THR A 60 27.07 25.66 -15.95
C THR A 60 28.17 26.59 -16.45
N GLN A 61 28.71 27.43 -15.56
CA GLN A 61 29.82 28.33 -15.89
C GLN A 61 31.09 27.56 -16.26
N CYS A 62 31.35 26.43 -15.59
CA CYS A 62 32.44 25.55 -15.97
C CYS A 62 32.26 24.98 -17.38
N GLY A 63 31.05 24.49 -17.70
CA GLY A 63 30.73 23.97 -19.02
C GLY A 63 30.96 24.98 -20.15
N GLU A 64 30.54 26.23 -19.94
CA GLU A 64 30.81 27.32 -20.90
C GLU A 64 32.30 27.59 -21.06
N ARG A 65 33.06 27.60 -19.96
CA ARG A 65 34.52 27.76 -20.00
C ARG A 65 35.20 26.63 -20.78
N VAL A 66 34.83 25.39 -20.52
CA VAL A 66 35.39 24.21 -21.22
C VAL A 66 35.03 24.23 -22.71
N LYS A 67 33.80 24.61 -23.06
CA LYS A 67 33.39 24.80 -24.46
C LYS A 67 34.20 25.91 -25.14
N GLY A 68 34.47 27.02 -24.44
CA GLY A 68 35.35 28.08 -24.92
C GLY A 68 36.79 27.59 -25.16
N LEU A 69 37.34 26.80 -24.25
CA LEU A 69 38.67 26.21 -24.40
C LEU A 69 38.76 25.26 -25.60
N ALA A 70 37.72 24.43 -25.81
CA ALA A 70 37.63 23.54 -26.96
C ALA A 70 37.54 24.32 -28.27
N LYS A 71 36.73 25.40 -28.34
CA LYS A 71 36.62 26.26 -29.53
C LYS A 71 37.94 26.96 -29.89
N ASN A 72 38.75 27.29 -28.89
CA ASN A 72 40.05 27.91 -29.07
C ASN A 72 41.20 26.91 -29.29
N ASN A 73 40.92 25.61 -29.50
CA ASN A 73 41.92 24.53 -29.62
C ASN A 73 42.91 24.46 -28.45
N SER A 74 42.50 24.94 -27.28
CA SER A 74 43.33 25.01 -26.05
C SER A 74 43.05 23.86 -25.07
N LEU A 75 42.08 23.01 -25.39
CA LEU A 75 41.74 21.83 -24.60
C LEU A 75 42.65 20.66 -25.01
N PRO A 76 43.42 20.06 -24.07
CA PRO A 76 44.25 18.90 -24.36
C PRO A 76 43.46 17.73 -24.94
N LEU A 77 44.04 16.99 -25.90
CA LEU A 77 43.42 15.81 -26.51
C LEU A 77 43.10 14.70 -25.49
N GLU A 78 43.90 14.60 -24.43
CA GLU A 78 43.71 13.67 -23.30
C GLU A 78 42.47 13.99 -22.44
N ASP A 79 42.04 15.26 -22.44
CA ASP A 79 40.87 15.71 -21.69
C ASP A 79 39.56 15.49 -22.48
N ILE A 80 39.66 15.23 -23.80
CA ILE A 80 38.53 14.91 -24.69
C ILE A 80 38.25 13.41 -24.65
N TYR A 81 36.99 13.05 -24.39
CA TYR A 81 36.60 11.65 -24.38
C TYR A 81 36.48 11.11 -25.81
N THR A 82 37.37 10.19 -26.18
CA THR A 82 37.40 9.56 -27.51
C THR A 82 36.81 8.15 -27.54
N GLY A 83 36.48 7.57 -26.39
CA GLY A 83 35.98 6.21 -26.24
C GLY A 83 34.61 5.95 -26.90
N HIS A 84 34.14 4.71 -26.78
CA HIS A 84 32.82 4.33 -27.27
C HIS A 84 31.73 5.03 -26.46
N VAL A 85 30.78 5.67 -27.15
CA VAL A 85 29.66 6.42 -26.55
C VAL A 85 28.37 5.66 -26.87
N LYS A 86 27.58 5.32 -25.84
CA LYS A 86 26.31 4.60 -26.03
C LYS A 86 25.13 5.57 -26.14
N GLY A 87 24.08 5.11 -26.82
CA GLY A 87 22.84 5.87 -26.99
C GLY A 87 22.98 7.02 -27.97
N VAL A 88 22.13 8.04 -27.82
CA VAL A 88 21.94 9.02 -28.89
C VAL A 88 23.14 9.96 -29.08
N LEU A 89 23.90 10.21 -28.01
CA LEU A 89 25.15 10.98 -28.09
C LEU A 89 26.23 10.29 -28.95
N GLY A 90 26.20 8.96 -29.08
CA GLY A 90 27.10 8.23 -29.96
C GLY A 90 26.81 8.47 -31.45
N GLN A 91 25.53 8.63 -31.81
CA GLN A 91 25.11 8.99 -33.17
C GLN A 91 25.45 10.46 -33.49
N ALA A 92 25.35 11.32 -32.48
CA ALA A 92 25.60 12.75 -32.59
C ALA A 92 27.07 13.11 -32.89
N ARG A 93 28.01 12.20 -32.58
CA ARG A 93 29.45 12.39 -32.80
C ARG A 93 29.82 12.53 -34.28
N ASN A 94 29.05 11.92 -35.18
CA ASN A 94 29.26 11.97 -36.63
C ASN A 94 28.40 13.04 -37.35
N SER A 95 27.72 13.90 -36.59
CA SER A 95 26.85 14.95 -37.13
C SER A 95 27.61 16.24 -37.43
N THR A 96 26.96 17.18 -38.12
CA THR A 96 27.50 18.51 -38.46
C THR A 96 27.86 19.37 -37.24
N ASN A 97 27.34 19.05 -36.04
CA ASN A 97 27.68 19.70 -34.77
C ASN A 97 28.02 18.63 -33.71
N PRO A 98 29.29 18.16 -33.66
CA PRO A 98 29.69 17.10 -32.73
C PRO A 98 29.54 17.55 -31.27
N VAL A 99 29.01 16.67 -30.43
CA VAL A 99 28.94 16.90 -28.97
C VAL A 99 30.35 16.96 -28.39
N LEU A 100 30.63 17.97 -27.56
CA LEU A 100 31.86 18.00 -26.77
C LEU A 100 31.69 17.09 -25.54
N LEU A 101 32.42 15.97 -25.54
CA LEU A 101 32.47 15.03 -24.42
C LEU A 101 33.83 15.15 -23.75
N ILE A 102 33.84 15.39 -22.44
CA ILE A 102 35.07 15.42 -21.65
C ILE A 102 35.17 14.19 -20.76
N THR A 103 36.40 13.77 -20.47
CA THR A 103 36.64 12.65 -19.55
C THR A 103 36.24 13.03 -18.12
N PHE A 104 35.94 12.04 -17.27
CA PHE A 104 35.69 12.28 -15.84
C PHE A 104 36.84 13.03 -15.15
N ALA A 105 38.09 12.63 -15.42
CA ALA A 105 39.28 13.28 -14.87
C ALA A 105 39.38 14.75 -15.31
N ALA A 106 39.07 15.05 -16.57
CA ALA A 106 39.00 16.43 -17.06
C ALA A 106 37.90 17.23 -16.35
N CYS A 107 36.72 16.64 -16.12
CA CYS A 107 35.63 17.31 -15.40
C CYS A 107 36.06 17.71 -13.98
N GLU A 108 36.69 16.80 -13.23
CA GLU A 108 37.19 17.14 -11.89
C GLU A 108 38.33 18.17 -11.93
N LYS A 109 39.22 18.10 -12.92
CA LYS A 109 40.31 19.06 -13.13
C LYS A 109 39.82 20.48 -13.40
N TYR A 110 38.79 20.65 -14.25
CA TYR A 110 38.30 21.96 -14.65
C TYR A 110 37.17 22.49 -13.77
N CYS A 111 36.28 21.62 -13.27
CA CYS A 111 35.07 21.99 -12.55
C CYS A 111 35.12 21.67 -11.05
N GLY A 112 36.08 20.87 -10.58
CA GLY A 112 36.18 20.41 -9.20
C GLY A 112 35.39 19.12 -8.93
N ALA A 113 35.67 18.50 -7.78
CA ALA A 113 35.05 17.23 -7.35
C ALA A 113 33.75 17.44 -6.54
N GLU A 114 33.51 18.65 -6.03
CA GLU A 114 32.38 18.96 -5.16
C GLU A 114 31.06 19.12 -5.95
N PRO A 115 29.91 18.68 -5.38
CA PRO A 115 28.61 18.84 -6.02
C PRO A 115 28.17 20.30 -6.07
N GLU A 116 27.50 20.67 -7.17
CA GLU A 116 26.80 21.94 -7.30
C GLU A 116 25.40 21.79 -6.67
N TYR A 117 25.25 22.31 -5.46
CA TYR A 117 23.98 22.34 -4.76
C TYR A 117 22.95 23.21 -5.50
N TYR A 118 21.69 22.79 -5.46
CA TYR A 118 20.61 23.57 -6.04
C TYR A 118 20.30 24.80 -5.18
N GLY A 119 20.00 25.92 -5.84
CA GLY A 119 19.49 27.12 -5.19
C GLY A 119 18.13 26.85 -4.54
N TRP A 120 17.76 27.68 -3.56
CA TRP A 120 16.51 27.54 -2.79
C TRP A 120 15.27 27.41 -3.69
N GLU A 121 15.19 28.16 -4.79
CA GLU A 121 14.08 28.08 -5.75
C GLU A 121 13.86 26.65 -6.25
N LYS A 122 14.92 26.01 -6.79
CA LYS A 122 14.86 24.64 -7.32
C LYS A 122 14.61 23.60 -6.23
N SER A 123 15.23 23.73 -5.06
CA SER A 123 14.99 22.82 -3.94
C SER A 123 13.57 22.95 -3.38
N SER A 124 13.04 24.18 -3.28
CA SER A 124 11.69 24.44 -2.79
C SER A 124 10.61 23.89 -3.73
N ASP A 125 10.85 23.94 -5.04
CA ASP A 125 10.00 23.30 -6.06
C ASP A 125 9.89 21.78 -5.81
N THR A 126 11.02 21.10 -5.61
CA THR A 126 11.02 19.65 -5.29
C THR A 126 10.35 19.35 -3.94
N ILE A 127 10.60 20.18 -2.92
CA ILE A 127 10.01 20.00 -1.58
C ILE A 127 8.49 20.13 -1.63
N THR A 128 7.99 21.17 -2.27
CA THR A 128 6.55 21.45 -2.36
C THR A 128 5.82 20.46 -3.27
N THR A 129 6.46 20.02 -4.35
CA THR A 129 5.86 19.09 -5.32
C THR A 129 5.84 17.64 -4.80
N TRP A 130 6.90 17.19 -4.13
CA TRP A 130 7.04 15.78 -3.76
C TRP A 130 7.15 15.57 -2.26
N VAL A 131 8.08 16.21 -1.57
CA VAL A 131 8.38 15.90 -0.16
C VAL A 131 7.16 16.16 0.73
N LEU A 132 6.55 17.34 0.66
CA LEU A 132 5.41 17.70 1.49
C LEU A 132 4.18 16.82 1.21
N PRO A 133 3.76 16.58 -0.04
CA PRO A 133 2.67 15.65 -0.32
C PRO A 133 2.96 14.22 0.15
N LEU A 134 4.18 13.70 -0.03
CA LEU A 134 4.54 12.34 0.40
C LEU A 134 4.49 12.21 1.93
N VAL A 135 5.01 13.21 2.66
CA VAL A 135 4.88 13.26 4.12
C VAL A 135 3.41 13.35 4.51
N GLY A 136 2.63 14.19 3.83
CA GLY A 136 1.18 14.32 4.04
C GLY A 136 0.43 13.00 3.84
N LEU A 137 0.81 12.19 2.84
CA LEU A 137 0.24 10.86 2.60
C LEU A 137 0.59 9.88 3.72
N VAL A 138 1.84 9.85 4.17
CA VAL A 138 2.27 9.02 5.30
C VAL A 138 1.55 9.44 6.58
N LEU A 139 1.35 10.74 6.83
CA LEU A 139 0.62 11.22 8.01
C LEU A 139 -0.87 10.86 8.00
N GLN A 140 -1.46 10.62 6.83
CA GLN A 140 -2.86 10.16 6.71
C GLN A 140 -3.02 8.66 6.96
N ALA A 141 -1.90 7.93 6.99
CA ALA A 141 -1.87 6.53 7.35
C ALA A 141 -2.56 6.33 8.70
N PRO A 142 -3.33 5.25 8.82
CA PRO A 142 -4.03 4.97 10.04
C PRO A 142 -3.06 4.34 11.05
N PHE A 143 -2.32 5.18 11.77
CA PHE A 143 -1.47 4.76 12.87
C PHE A 143 -2.28 4.46 14.13
N GLU A 144 -1.66 3.77 15.09
CA GLU A 144 -2.25 3.52 16.41
C GLU A 144 -1.86 4.66 17.34
N SER A 145 -2.82 5.17 18.10
CA SER A 145 -2.54 6.21 19.09
C SER A 145 -1.70 5.63 20.23
N ASN A 146 -0.83 6.45 20.82
CA ASN A 146 -0.06 6.13 22.02
C ASN A 146 1.03 5.02 21.89
N ASN A 147 1.25 4.43 20.71
CA ASN A 147 2.36 3.48 20.48
C ASN A 147 3.34 3.95 19.39
N PHE A 148 4.27 4.83 19.78
CA PHE A 148 5.21 5.48 18.86
C PHE A 148 6.19 4.50 18.21
N LEU A 149 6.77 3.58 18.99
CA LEU A 149 7.77 2.64 18.48
C LEU A 149 7.18 1.65 17.48
N GLN A 150 5.99 1.10 17.77
CA GLN A 150 5.30 0.24 16.80
C GLN A 150 4.93 1.01 15.54
N THR A 151 4.48 2.25 15.67
CA THR A 151 4.19 3.12 14.52
C THR A 151 5.42 3.31 13.63
N ILE A 152 6.60 3.58 14.22
CA ILE A 152 7.85 3.70 13.47
C ILE A 152 8.19 2.40 12.74
N PHE A 153 8.10 1.24 13.42
CA PHE A 153 8.41 -0.04 12.78
C PHE A 153 7.47 -0.35 11.62
N VAL A 154 6.20 0.03 11.72
CA VAL A 154 5.24 -0.09 10.61
C VAL A 154 5.62 0.82 9.45
N VAL A 155 6.06 2.06 9.70
CA VAL A 155 6.57 2.96 8.64
C VAL A 155 7.80 2.36 7.95
N PHE A 156 8.76 1.84 8.71
CA PHE A 156 9.94 1.18 8.12
C PHE A 156 9.55 -0.03 7.29
N ARG A 157 8.58 -0.83 7.73
CA ARG A 157 8.08 -1.95 6.95
C ARG A 157 7.40 -1.50 5.67
N TRP A 158 6.46 -0.57 5.76
CA TRP A 158 5.68 -0.06 4.62
C TRP A 158 6.54 0.61 3.56
N VAL A 159 7.49 1.44 3.98
CA VAL A 159 8.33 2.22 3.06
C VAL A 159 9.62 1.48 2.67
N GLY A 160 10.19 0.71 3.59
CA GLY A 160 11.42 -0.07 3.37
C GLY A 160 11.17 -1.41 2.65
N SER A 161 10.00 -2.02 2.82
CA SER A 161 9.58 -3.25 2.11
C SER A 161 8.19 -3.09 1.48
N PRO A 162 8.03 -2.17 0.51
CA PRO A 162 6.72 -1.85 -0.05
C PRO A 162 6.09 -3.04 -0.77
N ILE A 163 6.88 -3.91 -1.40
CA ILE A 163 6.37 -5.11 -2.11
C ILE A 163 5.65 -6.05 -1.13
N VAL A 164 6.31 -6.41 -0.03
CA VAL A 164 5.75 -7.32 0.99
C VAL A 164 4.55 -6.68 1.66
N SER A 165 4.65 -5.39 2.01
CA SER A 165 3.55 -4.65 2.66
C SER A 165 2.32 -4.62 1.77
N MET A 166 2.47 -4.24 0.50
CA MET A 166 1.36 -4.24 -0.46
C MET A 166 0.80 -5.64 -0.68
N MET A 167 1.64 -6.68 -0.70
CA MET A 167 1.19 -8.07 -0.88
C MET A 167 0.23 -8.48 0.24
N CYS A 168 0.61 -8.25 1.50
CA CYS A 168 -0.22 -8.56 2.66
C CYS A 168 -1.53 -7.76 2.66
N ILE A 169 -1.48 -6.48 2.30
CA ILE A 169 -2.66 -5.61 2.26
C ILE A 169 -3.62 -6.02 1.13
N PHE A 170 -3.09 -6.28 -0.07
CA PHE A 170 -3.90 -6.74 -1.21
C PHE A 170 -4.52 -8.10 -0.94
N TRP A 171 -3.85 -8.97 -0.20
CA TRP A 171 -4.42 -10.22 0.27
C TRP A 171 -5.64 -10.00 1.16
N ASN A 172 -5.51 -9.20 2.23
CA ASN A 172 -6.64 -8.91 3.13
C ASN A 172 -7.81 -8.22 2.40
N MET A 173 -7.52 -7.29 1.48
CA MET A 173 -8.54 -6.65 0.65
C MET A 173 -9.27 -7.67 -0.24
N LYS A 174 -8.56 -8.61 -0.86
CA LYS A 174 -9.17 -9.68 -1.68
C LYS A 174 -10.06 -10.57 -0.83
N VAL A 175 -9.60 -11.00 0.34
CA VAL A 175 -10.38 -11.84 1.27
C VAL A 175 -11.66 -11.13 1.68
N THR A 176 -11.57 -9.85 2.02
CA THR A 176 -12.73 -9.01 2.37
C THR A 176 -13.70 -8.85 1.20
N ARG A 177 -13.19 -8.67 -0.03
CA ARG A 177 -14.04 -8.66 -1.24
C ARG A 177 -14.75 -10.00 -1.42
N LYS A 178 -14.08 -11.13 -1.20
CA LYS A 178 -14.73 -12.44 -1.29
C LYS A 178 -15.88 -12.57 -0.31
N CYS A 179 -15.73 -12.13 0.94
CA CYS A 179 -16.84 -12.04 1.90
C CYS A 179 -18.04 -11.25 1.33
N ALA A 180 -17.79 -10.08 0.73
CA ALA A 180 -18.85 -9.28 0.12
C ALA A 180 -19.50 -9.99 -1.10
N ILE A 181 -18.71 -10.67 -1.94
CA ILE A 181 -19.25 -11.44 -3.06
C ILE A 181 -20.12 -12.60 -2.57
N MET A 182 -19.72 -13.32 -1.53
CA MET A 182 -20.51 -14.43 -0.97
C MET A 182 -21.89 -13.96 -0.50
N VAL A 183 -21.95 -12.79 0.14
CA VAL A 183 -23.23 -12.17 0.52
C VAL A 183 -24.03 -11.76 -0.71
N ASP A 184 -23.43 -11.10 -1.70
CA ASP A 184 -24.11 -10.70 -2.94
C ASP A 184 -24.68 -11.91 -3.72
N MET A 185 -23.95 -13.04 -3.74
CA MET A 185 -24.37 -14.29 -4.39
C MET A 185 -25.44 -15.04 -3.60
N SER A 186 -25.69 -14.70 -2.33
CA SER A 186 -26.71 -15.39 -1.52
C SER A 186 -28.13 -15.19 -2.04
N VAL A 187 -28.37 -14.11 -2.80
CA VAL A 187 -29.67 -13.76 -3.36
C VAL A 187 -29.61 -13.62 -4.89
N GLU A 188 -30.78 -13.63 -5.53
CA GLU A 188 -30.89 -13.39 -6.97
C GLU A 188 -30.47 -11.96 -7.34
N LYS A 189 -30.10 -11.76 -8.61
CA LYS A 189 -29.57 -10.49 -9.13
C LYS A 189 -30.54 -9.31 -8.97
N ASP A 190 -31.84 -9.57 -9.08
CA ASP A 190 -32.89 -8.54 -9.05
C ASP A 190 -33.65 -8.48 -7.72
N GLN A 191 -33.25 -9.31 -6.75
CA GLN A 191 -33.89 -9.34 -5.43
C GLN A 191 -33.18 -8.38 -4.45
N TYR A 192 -33.96 -7.51 -3.82
CA TYR A 192 -33.58 -6.65 -2.71
C TYR A 192 -34.50 -6.98 -1.52
N PRO A 193 -34.11 -7.92 -0.64
CA PRO A 193 -34.97 -8.38 0.44
C PRO A 193 -35.28 -7.22 1.40
N PRO A 194 -36.56 -6.97 1.74
CA PRO A 194 -36.91 -6.05 2.82
C PRO A 194 -36.33 -6.53 4.16
N PRO A 195 -35.99 -5.62 5.09
CA PRO A 195 -35.40 -5.99 6.37
C PRO A 195 -36.32 -6.88 7.22
N SER A 196 -37.64 -6.82 7.01
CA SER A 196 -38.65 -7.57 7.76
C SER A 196 -39.06 -8.92 7.16
N SER A 197 -38.73 -9.19 5.88
CA SER A 197 -39.06 -10.46 5.19
C SER A 197 -37.83 -11.26 4.76
N GLY A 198 -36.62 -10.71 4.93
CA GLY A 198 -35.36 -11.35 4.59
C GLY A 198 -34.71 -12.08 5.76
N VAL A 199 -35.26 -13.24 6.15
CA VAL A 199 -34.80 -14.09 7.28
C VAL A 199 -33.43 -14.78 6.99
N GLY A 200 -32.52 -14.11 6.29
CA GLY A 200 -31.18 -14.67 6.06
C GLY A 200 -30.17 -13.71 5.45
N PHE A 201 -30.58 -12.75 4.61
CA PHE A 201 -29.60 -11.84 3.98
C PHE A 201 -28.96 -10.88 4.99
N ALA A 202 -29.75 -10.27 5.88
CA ALA A 202 -29.24 -9.36 6.91
C ALA A 202 -28.28 -10.08 7.85
N GLU A 203 -28.65 -11.29 8.25
CA GLU A 203 -27.84 -12.14 9.12
C GLU A 203 -26.54 -12.56 8.45
N LEU A 204 -26.57 -13.01 7.20
CA LEU A 204 -25.37 -13.34 6.43
C LEU A 204 -24.47 -12.13 6.24
N ARG A 205 -25.04 -10.95 5.97
CA ARG A 205 -24.28 -9.70 5.90
C ARG A 205 -23.55 -9.43 7.22
N ASP A 206 -24.16 -9.69 8.35
CA ASP A 206 -23.53 -9.55 9.67
C ASP A 206 -22.43 -10.59 9.89
N SER A 207 -22.67 -11.86 9.53
CA SER A 207 -21.69 -12.94 9.62
C SER A 207 -20.44 -12.67 8.79
N PHE A 208 -20.59 -12.36 7.50
CA PHE A 208 -19.45 -12.09 6.62
C PHE A 208 -18.76 -10.76 6.91
N TYR A 209 -19.48 -9.79 7.47
CA TYR A 209 -18.89 -8.58 8.02
C TYR A 209 -17.99 -8.90 9.22
N LEU A 210 -18.48 -9.66 10.21
CA LEU A 210 -17.67 -10.06 11.35
C LEU A 210 -16.49 -10.93 10.93
N LEU A 211 -16.68 -11.83 9.96
CA LEU A 211 -15.61 -12.65 9.40
C LEU A 211 -14.49 -11.79 8.80
N SER A 212 -14.82 -10.71 8.07
CA SER A 212 -13.81 -9.80 7.53
C SER A 212 -13.11 -8.98 8.63
N VAL A 213 -13.81 -8.62 9.71
CA VAL A 213 -13.20 -7.99 10.91
C VAL A 213 -12.22 -8.94 11.59
N ILE A 214 -12.66 -10.17 11.86
CA ILE A 214 -11.90 -11.23 12.52
C ILE A 214 -10.61 -11.54 11.74
N ASN A 215 -10.67 -11.50 10.40
CA ASN A 215 -9.50 -11.71 9.55
C ASN A 215 -8.33 -10.75 9.84
N GLN A 216 -8.57 -9.62 10.50
CA GLN A 216 -7.56 -8.61 10.80
C GLN A 216 -6.87 -8.78 12.15
N TYR A 217 -7.25 -9.79 12.94
CA TYR A 217 -6.67 -10.06 14.25
C TYR A 217 -5.91 -11.38 14.23
N GLU A 218 -4.84 -11.45 15.01
CA GLU A 218 -4.17 -12.72 15.30
C GLU A 218 -5.11 -13.62 16.11
N LEU A 219 -5.00 -14.93 15.90
CA LEU A 219 -5.59 -15.93 16.78
C LEU A 219 -4.52 -16.47 17.73
N ASN A 220 -4.82 -16.50 19.02
CA ASN A 220 -3.93 -17.09 20.02
C ASN A 220 -4.10 -18.62 20.02
N ILE A 221 -3.51 -19.28 19.02
CA ILE A 221 -3.53 -20.74 18.88
C ILE A 221 -2.13 -21.29 19.16
N HIS A 222 -2.00 -22.10 20.21
CA HIS A 222 -0.74 -22.75 20.58
C HIS A 222 -0.75 -24.24 20.26
N THR A 223 -1.93 -24.88 20.25
CA THR A 223 -2.07 -26.31 19.99
C THR A 223 -3.07 -26.63 18.88
N GLN A 224 -2.92 -27.77 18.21
CA GLN A 224 -3.86 -28.23 17.17
C GLN A 224 -5.28 -28.46 17.74
N ARG A 225 -5.40 -28.79 19.04
CA ARG A 225 -6.68 -28.96 19.72
C ARG A 225 -7.39 -27.61 19.89
N GLU A 226 -6.65 -26.56 20.25
CA GLU A 226 -7.14 -25.18 20.30
C GLU A 226 -7.55 -24.66 18.92
N GLU A 227 -6.85 -25.05 17.85
CA GLU A 227 -7.21 -24.68 16.48
C GLU A 227 -8.61 -25.17 16.11
N ARG A 228 -8.88 -26.47 16.34
CA ARG A 228 -10.20 -27.08 16.07
C ARG A 228 -11.30 -26.49 16.97
N HIS A 229 -10.97 -26.23 18.23
CA HIS A 229 -11.90 -25.60 19.17
C HIS A 229 -12.30 -24.20 18.69
N THR A 230 -11.31 -23.37 18.36
CA THR A 230 -11.51 -22.00 17.87
C THR A 230 -12.29 -22.00 16.54
N GLU A 231 -11.95 -22.89 15.60
CA GLU A 231 -12.70 -23.04 14.35
C GLU A 231 -14.19 -23.34 14.60
N THR A 232 -14.50 -24.20 15.56
CA THR A 232 -15.88 -24.58 15.90
C THR A 232 -16.64 -23.42 16.52
N ILE A 233 -16.04 -22.72 17.49
CA ILE A 233 -16.63 -21.52 18.11
C ILE A 233 -16.89 -20.44 17.07
N LEU A 234 -15.95 -20.22 16.15
CA LEU A 234 -16.11 -19.27 15.06
C LEU A 234 -17.26 -19.66 14.12
N ARG A 235 -17.41 -20.95 13.78
CA ARG A 235 -18.54 -21.44 12.97
C ARG A 235 -19.88 -21.19 13.64
N VAL A 236 -20.00 -21.57 14.91
CA VAL A 236 -21.23 -21.36 15.69
C VAL A 236 -21.52 -19.86 15.79
N GLY A 237 -20.58 -19.06 16.27
CA GLY A 237 -20.79 -17.63 16.43
C GLY A 237 -21.11 -16.90 15.13
N LEU A 238 -20.58 -17.34 13.99
CA LEU A 238 -20.84 -16.68 12.71
C LEU A 238 -22.09 -17.18 12.01
N PHE A 239 -22.40 -18.48 12.03
CA PHE A 239 -23.42 -19.05 11.14
C PHE A 239 -24.57 -19.76 11.87
N ASP A 240 -24.51 -19.89 13.19
CA ASP A 240 -25.59 -20.48 13.97
C ASP A 240 -26.88 -19.64 13.88
N ARG A 241 -28.02 -20.36 13.88
CA ARG A 241 -29.38 -19.82 13.72
C ARG A 241 -30.16 -19.73 15.02
N ASN A 242 -29.58 -20.10 16.15
CA ASN A 242 -30.18 -19.86 17.45
C ASN A 242 -30.54 -18.37 17.57
N PRO A 243 -31.81 -18.04 17.86
CA PRO A 243 -32.28 -16.66 17.90
C PRO A 243 -31.53 -15.80 18.94
N GLU A 244 -30.99 -16.41 19.99
CA GLU A 244 -30.13 -15.73 20.95
C GLU A 244 -28.79 -15.32 20.33
N ILE A 245 -28.10 -16.26 19.68
CA ILE A 245 -26.82 -16.01 18.99
C ILE A 245 -27.00 -15.02 17.84
N GLN A 246 -28.09 -15.11 17.07
CA GLN A 246 -28.42 -14.16 16.01
C GLN A 246 -28.56 -12.72 16.55
N ARG A 247 -29.29 -12.53 17.67
CA ARG A 247 -29.42 -11.21 18.30
C ARG A 247 -28.09 -10.68 18.81
N MET A 248 -27.27 -11.54 19.41
CA MET A 248 -25.93 -11.17 19.87
C MET A 248 -25.04 -10.76 18.68
N ARG A 249 -25.02 -11.55 17.61
CA ARG A 249 -24.30 -11.30 16.35
C ARG A 249 -24.68 -9.94 15.76
N ALA A 250 -25.97 -9.69 15.60
CA ALA A 250 -26.49 -8.43 15.05
C ALA A 250 -26.11 -7.22 15.92
N LYS A 251 -26.15 -7.37 17.25
CA LYS A 251 -25.76 -6.31 18.20
C LYS A 251 -24.26 -5.99 18.11
N VAL A 252 -23.42 -7.02 18.02
CA VAL A 252 -21.97 -6.86 17.89
C VAL A 252 -21.60 -6.27 16.53
N ALA A 253 -22.14 -6.82 15.43
CA ALA A 253 -21.92 -6.30 14.09
C ALA A 253 -22.34 -4.83 13.96
N THR A 254 -23.53 -4.48 14.44
CA THR A 254 -24.03 -3.09 14.44
C THR A 254 -23.11 -2.17 15.21
N SER A 255 -22.61 -2.60 16.37
CA SER A 255 -21.72 -1.75 17.16
C SER A 255 -20.34 -1.58 16.53
N ILE A 256 -19.77 -2.64 15.93
CA ILE A 256 -18.45 -2.53 15.28
C ILE A 256 -18.57 -1.68 14.00
N ARG A 257 -19.69 -1.77 13.26
CA ARG A 257 -19.92 -0.89 12.09
C ARG A 257 -19.93 0.60 12.44
N ARG A 258 -20.39 0.96 13.65
CA ARG A 258 -20.35 2.36 14.13
C ARG A 258 -18.93 2.87 14.34
N GLU A 259 -18.00 1.97 14.67
CA GLU A 259 -16.57 2.27 14.87
C GLU A 259 -15.77 2.35 13.56
N ARG A 260 -16.42 2.32 12.39
CA ARG A 260 -15.71 2.42 11.10
C ARG A 260 -15.26 3.85 10.81
N ARG A 261 -14.03 4.01 10.31
CA ARG A 261 -13.48 5.28 9.82
C ARG A 261 -14.31 5.82 8.65
N ARG A 262 -14.91 7.00 8.80
CA ARG A 262 -15.67 7.70 7.73
C ARG A 262 -14.80 8.58 6.80
N GLY A 263 -13.49 8.59 7.02
CA GLY A 263 -12.53 9.46 6.31
C GLY A 263 -11.94 8.91 5.01
N THR A 264 -12.33 7.72 4.54
CA THR A 264 -11.73 7.13 3.33
C THR A 264 -11.90 8.01 2.09
N VAL A 265 -13.07 8.64 1.92
CA VAL A 265 -13.33 9.53 0.77
C VAL A 265 -12.40 10.73 0.78
N GLN A 266 -12.21 11.38 1.94
CA GLN A 266 -11.31 12.52 2.08
C GLN A 266 -9.87 12.14 1.68
N VAL A 267 -9.42 10.94 2.05
CA VAL A 267 -8.07 10.48 1.67
C VAL A 267 -7.99 10.08 0.19
N LEU A 268 -9.04 9.51 -0.40
CA LEU A 268 -9.07 9.29 -1.85
C LEU A 268 -9.02 10.61 -2.63
N VAL A 269 -9.64 11.68 -2.12
CA VAL A 269 -9.54 13.02 -2.69
C VAL A 269 -8.14 13.62 -2.50
N SER A 270 -7.51 13.43 -1.34
CA SER A 270 -6.13 13.90 -1.14
C SER A 270 -5.13 13.18 -2.05
N LEU A 271 -5.38 11.91 -2.37
CA LEU A 271 -4.59 11.13 -3.34
C LEU A 271 -4.72 11.69 -4.77
N ALA A 272 -5.86 12.30 -5.12
CA ALA A 272 -6.01 12.98 -6.42
C ALA A 272 -5.01 14.13 -6.58
N TRP A 273 -4.60 14.78 -5.49
CA TRP A 273 -3.57 15.82 -5.54
C TRP A 273 -2.21 15.28 -5.99
N PHE A 274 -1.84 14.06 -5.59
CA PHE A 274 -0.63 13.41 -6.08
C PHE A 274 -0.68 13.21 -7.61
N LEU A 275 -1.83 12.83 -8.16
CA LEU A 275 -2.01 12.69 -9.61
C LEU A 275 -1.91 14.03 -10.33
N VAL A 276 -2.45 15.11 -9.75
CA VAL A 276 -2.31 16.46 -10.29
C VAL A 276 -0.84 16.90 -10.30
N ALA A 277 -0.13 16.73 -9.18
CA ALA A 277 1.30 17.04 -9.06
C ALA A 277 2.14 16.22 -10.06
N MET A 278 1.79 14.95 -10.27
CA MET A 278 2.39 14.10 -11.29
C MET A 278 2.15 14.64 -12.70
N GLY A 279 0.91 15.00 -13.05
CA GLY A 279 0.59 15.57 -14.36
C GLY A 279 1.34 16.87 -14.65
N ILE A 280 1.43 17.77 -13.67
CA ILE A 280 2.20 19.02 -13.79
C ILE A 280 3.70 18.72 -13.97
N SER A 281 4.24 17.78 -13.20
CA SER A 281 5.66 17.39 -13.27
C SER A 281 6.03 16.76 -14.61
N ILE A 282 5.15 15.92 -15.17
CA ILE A 282 5.29 15.37 -16.52
C ILE A 282 5.33 16.53 -17.52
N ASN A 283 4.37 17.45 -17.49
CA ASN A 283 4.34 18.58 -18.42
C ASN A 283 5.61 19.44 -18.33
N LYS A 284 6.09 19.74 -17.11
CA LYS A 284 7.33 20.50 -16.87
C LYS A 284 8.56 19.76 -17.42
N ALA A 285 8.65 18.45 -17.21
CA ALA A 285 9.78 17.64 -17.68
C ALA A 285 9.85 17.55 -19.21
N PHE A 286 8.71 17.38 -19.89
CA PHE A 286 8.66 17.37 -21.36
C PHE A 286 8.78 18.77 -21.98
N GLY A 287 8.50 19.84 -21.23
CA GLY A 287 8.80 21.22 -21.63
C GLY A 287 10.29 21.56 -21.60
N GLY A 288 11.02 21.05 -20.60
CA GLY A 288 12.46 21.30 -20.37
C GLY A 288 13.34 20.06 -20.58
N LEU A 289 13.25 19.41 -21.74
CA LEU A 289 13.96 18.15 -22.04
C LEU A 289 15.48 18.28 -21.90
N GLY A 290 16.10 17.40 -21.13
CA GLY A 290 17.55 17.33 -20.93
C GLY A 290 18.11 18.26 -19.86
N GLU A 291 17.29 19.12 -19.23
CA GLU A 291 17.72 19.74 -17.97
C GLU A 291 17.71 18.68 -16.87
N ASN A 292 18.85 18.46 -16.23
CA ASN A 292 18.98 17.47 -15.17
C ASN A 292 17.92 17.70 -14.07
N ALA A 293 17.77 18.93 -13.57
CA ALA A 293 16.84 19.22 -12.48
C ALA A 293 15.38 18.79 -12.78
N THR A 294 14.89 19.00 -14.00
CA THR A 294 13.52 18.64 -14.39
C THR A 294 13.34 17.12 -14.56
N ALA A 295 14.28 16.46 -15.24
CA ALA A 295 14.31 15.00 -15.41
C ALA A 295 14.29 14.28 -14.06
N HIS A 296 15.06 14.82 -13.12
CA HIS A 296 15.28 14.28 -11.80
C HIS A 296 14.08 14.49 -10.86
N ASN A 297 13.42 15.64 -10.95
CA ASN A 297 12.16 15.85 -10.27
C ASN A 297 11.08 14.88 -10.78
N LEU A 298 11.00 14.62 -12.09
CA LEU A 298 10.11 13.60 -12.63
C LEU A 298 10.46 12.20 -12.13
N ALA A 299 11.74 11.79 -12.21
CA ALA A 299 12.18 10.46 -11.78
C ALA A 299 11.88 10.17 -10.30
N LEU A 300 11.98 11.20 -9.43
CA LEU A 300 11.59 11.07 -8.03
C LEU A 300 10.09 10.79 -7.87
N GLY A 301 9.25 11.51 -8.60
CA GLY A 301 7.82 11.25 -8.64
C GLY A 301 7.49 9.83 -9.12
N LEU A 302 8.13 9.39 -10.21
CA LEU A 302 7.95 8.04 -10.75
C LEU A 302 8.34 6.97 -9.71
N LEU A 303 9.48 7.14 -9.03
CA LEU A 303 9.92 6.24 -7.98
C LEU A 303 8.90 6.12 -6.86
N MET A 304 8.30 7.23 -6.44
CA MET A 304 7.39 7.29 -5.29
C MET A 304 5.93 6.96 -5.63
N SER A 305 5.62 6.64 -6.89
CA SER A 305 4.25 6.41 -7.36
C SER A 305 3.56 5.20 -6.72
N TRP A 306 4.30 4.23 -6.18
CA TRP A 306 3.71 3.11 -5.43
C TRP A 306 3.14 3.53 -4.07
N LEU A 307 3.64 4.61 -3.45
CA LEU A 307 3.25 5.02 -2.10
C LEU A 307 1.77 5.45 -2.01
N PRO A 308 1.23 6.29 -2.92
CA PRO A 308 -0.20 6.58 -2.97
C PRO A 308 -1.09 5.34 -3.00
N VAL A 309 -0.73 4.34 -3.83
CA VAL A 309 -1.49 3.08 -3.93
C VAL A 309 -1.43 2.30 -2.63
N LEU A 310 -0.25 2.21 -2.01
CA LEU A 310 -0.07 1.57 -0.71
C LEU A 310 -0.93 2.28 0.36
N MET A 311 -0.87 3.61 0.46
CA MET A 311 -1.66 4.36 1.44
C MET A 311 -3.17 4.17 1.21
N ALA A 312 -3.64 4.27 -0.03
CA ALA A 312 -5.04 4.00 -0.38
C ALA A 312 -5.46 2.60 0.06
N ALA A 313 -4.63 1.59 -0.23
CA ALA A 313 -4.89 0.21 0.13
C ALA A 313 -4.91 0.01 1.65
N THR A 314 -3.99 0.60 2.42
CA THR A 314 -3.99 0.51 3.90
C THR A 314 -5.28 1.07 4.50
N ILE A 315 -5.84 2.12 3.91
CA ILE A 315 -7.06 2.78 4.40
C ILE A 315 -8.30 1.98 4.05
N VAL A 316 -8.32 1.37 2.86
CA VAL A 316 -9.40 0.45 2.47
C VAL A 316 -9.35 -0.83 3.29
N ASP A 317 -8.15 -1.29 3.66
CA ASP A 317 -7.95 -2.47 4.52
C ASP A 317 -8.33 -2.21 5.98
N ARG A 318 -8.05 -1.03 6.56
CA ARG A 318 -8.37 -0.79 7.99
C ARG A 318 -9.87 -0.73 8.22
N ASN A 319 -10.34 -1.59 9.13
CA ASN A 319 -11.73 -1.71 9.48
C ASN A 319 -12.12 -0.94 10.77
N PRO A 320 -11.53 -1.21 11.96
CA PRO A 320 -11.89 -0.50 13.18
C PRO A 320 -11.08 0.79 13.41
N MET A 321 -11.73 1.82 13.97
CA MET A 321 -11.07 3.00 14.52
C MET A 321 -10.26 2.65 15.77
N ASP A 322 -10.89 1.97 16.73
CA ASP A 322 -10.25 1.46 17.96
C ASP A 322 -10.11 -0.07 17.90
N VAL A 323 -8.86 -0.52 17.73
CA VAL A 323 -8.50 -1.94 17.64
C VAL A 323 -8.68 -2.67 18.97
N HIS A 324 -8.46 -1.99 20.11
CA HIS A 324 -8.59 -2.61 21.43
C HIS A 324 -10.05 -2.76 21.82
N TYR A 325 -10.88 -1.75 21.54
CA TYR A 325 -12.33 -1.84 21.75
C TYR A 325 -12.94 -2.99 20.96
N VAL A 326 -12.59 -3.11 19.68
CA VAL A 326 -13.13 -4.17 18.81
C VAL A 326 -12.63 -5.55 19.24
N ARG A 327 -11.35 -5.70 19.58
CA ARG A 327 -10.82 -6.94 20.17
C ARG A 327 -11.57 -7.35 21.44
N ALA A 328 -11.72 -6.43 22.40
CA ALA A 328 -12.42 -6.70 23.66
C ALA A 328 -13.89 -7.10 23.42
N LYS A 329 -14.54 -6.47 22.44
CA LYS A 329 -15.92 -6.78 22.07
C LYS A 329 -16.07 -8.13 21.39
N LEU A 330 -15.15 -8.51 20.50
CA LEU A 330 -15.11 -9.82 19.88
C LEU A 330 -14.85 -10.91 20.92
N ASN A 331 -13.83 -10.75 21.77
CA ASN A 331 -13.54 -11.70 22.84
C ASN A 331 -14.74 -11.88 23.80
N LYS A 332 -15.43 -10.78 24.15
CA LYS A 332 -16.66 -10.87 24.95
C LYS A 332 -17.76 -11.66 24.22
N TYR A 333 -17.98 -11.37 22.94
CA TYR A 333 -19.00 -12.04 22.15
C TYR A 333 -18.83 -13.56 22.10
N PHE A 334 -17.61 -14.04 21.84
CA PHE A 334 -17.38 -15.48 21.76
C PHE A 334 -17.42 -16.18 23.12
N ARG A 335 -17.01 -15.51 24.20
CA ARG A 335 -17.24 -16.02 25.57
C ARG A 335 -18.74 -16.17 25.88
N ASP A 336 -19.55 -15.19 25.49
CA ASP A 336 -20.99 -15.26 25.71
C ASP A 336 -21.62 -16.45 24.93
N ILE A 337 -21.09 -16.81 23.75
CA ILE A 337 -21.53 -17.99 22.97
C ILE A 337 -21.16 -19.30 23.66
N GLU A 338 -19.93 -19.40 24.20
CA GLU A 338 -19.48 -20.60 24.92
C GLU A 338 -20.33 -20.94 26.13
N VAL A 339 -20.95 -19.94 26.77
CA VAL A 339 -21.88 -20.13 27.90
C VAL A 339 -23.24 -20.65 27.44
N VAL A 340 -23.70 -20.28 26.24
CA VAL A 340 -25.02 -20.65 25.69
C VAL A 340 -25.01 -22.07 25.11
N GLU A 341 -23.87 -22.53 24.59
CA GLU A 341 -23.69 -23.92 24.13
C GLU A 341 -23.40 -24.88 25.31
N PRO A 342 -23.97 -26.10 25.35
CA PRO A 342 -23.83 -26.99 26.50
C PRO A 342 -22.37 -27.41 26.78
N PRO A 343 -22.00 -27.60 28.06
CA PRO A 343 -20.61 -27.79 28.53
C PRO A 343 -19.90 -29.08 28.05
N ASN A 344 -20.56 -29.90 27.22
CA ASN A 344 -20.01 -31.16 26.72
C ASN A 344 -19.19 -31.04 25.42
N ILE A 345 -19.19 -29.88 24.73
CA ILE A 345 -18.40 -29.71 23.49
C ILE A 345 -16.97 -29.22 23.80
N PHE A 346 -16.78 -28.44 24.87
CA PHE A 346 -15.55 -27.66 25.06
C PHE A 346 -15.03 -27.66 26.51
N PRO A 347 -14.16 -28.61 26.89
CA PRO A 347 -13.55 -28.58 28.21
C PRO A 347 -12.33 -27.63 28.25
N GLY A 348 -12.47 -26.53 28.99
CA GLY A 348 -11.41 -25.94 29.81
C GLY A 348 -10.19 -25.32 29.14
N VAL A 349 -10.37 -24.33 28.24
CA VAL A 349 -9.27 -23.46 27.80
C VAL A 349 -9.73 -22.00 27.81
N GLU A 350 -9.35 -21.22 28.82
CA GLU A 350 -9.35 -19.75 28.71
C GLU A 350 -7.93 -19.27 28.45
N PRO A 351 -7.68 -18.78 27.23
CA PRO A 351 -7.33 -17.38 27.10
C PRO A 351 -8.10 -16.70 25.95
N GLU A 352 -7.98 -15.36 25.89
CA GLU A 352 -8.54 -14.54 24.81
C GLU A 352 -8.29 -15.12 23.41
N VAL A 353 -9.37 -15.44 22.67
CA VAL A 353 -9.31 -16.02 21.31
C VAL A 353 -8.54 -15.12 20.35
N PHE A 354 -8.77 -13.80 20.42
CA PHE A 354 -8.11 -12.81 19.56
C PHE A 354 -6.93 -12.13 20.26
N GLY A 355 -5.80 -12.13 19.57
CA GLY A 355 -4.56 -11.46 19.92
C GLY A 355 -4.45 -10.03 19.38
N GLU A 356 -3.24 -9.63 19.00
CA GLU A 356 -2.94 -8.29 18.49
C GLU A 356 -3.58 -8.03 17.11
N PHE A 357 -3.69 -6.75 16.75
CA PHE A 357 -4.17 -6.36 15.44
C PHE A 357 -3.09 -6.62 14.37
N ALA A 358 -3.40 -7.52 13.43
CA ALA A 358 -2.50 -7.97 12.36
C ALA A 358 -2.80 -7.34 10.99
N GLY A 359 -3.93 -6.64 10.85
CA GLY A 359 -4.33 -5.97 9.62
C GLY A 359 -3.26 -5.03 9.06
N GLN A 360 -3.40 -4.63 7.80
CA GLN A 360 -2.51 -3.68 7.11
C GLN A 360 -1.05 -4.15 6.96
N GLY A 361 -0.83 -5.46 7.01
CA GLY A 361 0.50 -6.06 6.94
C GLY A 361 1.41 -5.70 8.11
N ARG A 362 0.86 -5.34 9.28
CA ARG A 362 1.63 -4.99 10.49
C ARG A 362 2.38 -6.20 11.05
N VAL A 363 1.75 -7.37 10.98
CA VAL A 363 2.30 -8.64 11.44
C VAL A 363 2.82 -9.42 10.23
N ARG A 364 4.00 -10.04 10.40
CA ARG A 364 4.58 -10.90 9.35
C ARG A 364 3.87 -12.25 9.32
N TRP A 365 3.61 -12.74 8.11
CA TRP A 365 3.05 -14.08 7.86
C TRP A 365 1.69 -14.33 8.55
N HIS A 366 0.88 -13.29 8.67
CA HIS A 366 -0.52 -13.40 9.10
C HIS A 366 -1.37 -13.85 7.91
N TYR A 367 -2.08 -14.98 8.05
CA TYR A 367 -2.90 -15.55 6.96
C TYR A 367 -4.39 -15.22 7.10
N GLY A 368 -4.83 -14.85 8.31
CA GLY A 368 -6.23 -14.56 8.62
C GLY A 368 -7.15 -15.78 8.48
N VAL A 369 -8.24 -15.79 9.23
CA VAL A 369 -9.15 -16.95 9.32
C VAL A 369 -10.12 -17.04 8.14
N ALA A 370 -10.46 -15.88 7.57
CA ALA A 370 -11.57 -15.80 6.62
C ALA A 370 -11.28 -16.56 5.32
N HIS A 371 -10.03 -16.64 4.88
CA HIS A 371 -9.68 -17.39 3.68
C HIS A 371 -10.02 -18.88 3.79
N SER A 372 -9.71 -19.52 4.93
CA SER A 372 -10.03 -20.94 5.14
C SER A 372 -11.55 -21.16 5.10
N PHE A 373 -12.32 -20.31 5.79
CA PHE A 373 -13.78 -20.36 5.78
C PHE A 373 -14.36 -20.18 4.38
N LEU A 374 -13.92 -19.14 3.66
CA LEU A 374 -14.39 -18.86 2.31
C LEU A 374 -14.08 -20.01 1.35
N ARG A 375 -12.91 -20.66 1.48
CA ARG A 375 -12.56 -21.81 0.66
C ARG A 375 -13.45 -23.01 0.97
N THR A 376 -13.69 -23.32 2.25
CA THR A 376 -14.60 -24.40 2.63
C THR A 376 -15.99 -24.13 2.06
N LEU A 377 -16.47 -22.89 2.15
CA LEU A 377 -17.76 -22.50 1.58
C LEU A 377 -17.76 -22.61 0.05
N GLU A 378 -16.74 -22.11 -0.65
CA GLU A 378 -16.61 -22.21 -2.11
C GLU A 378 -16.59 -23.66 -2.61
N ALA A 379 -16.07 -24.60 -1.81
CA ALA A 379 -16.04 -26.02 -2.14
C ALA A 379 -17.37 -26.76 -1.91
N MET A 380 -18.36 -26.14 -1.23
CA MET A 380 -19.65 -26.78 -0.99
C MET A 380 -20.47 -26.86 -2.29
N HIS A 381 -21.09 -28.02 -2.52
CA HIS A 381 -21.89 -28.25 -3.72
C HIS A 381 -23.17 -27.39 -3.72
N GLY A 382 -23.39 -26.60 -4.78
CA GLY A 382 -24.57 -25.74 -4.90
C GLY A 382 -24.40 -24.29 -4.44
N MET A 383 -23.16 -23.84 -4.26
CA MET A 383 -22.83 -22.44 -3.94
C MET A 383 -22.87 -21.53 -5.18
N GLU A 384 -23.99 -21.58 -5.90
CA GLU A 384 -24.29 -20.71 -7.02
C GLU A 384 -25.08 -19.46 -6.56
N ARG A 385 -25.43 -18.58 -7.49
CA ARG A 385 -26.27 -17.41 -7.17
C ARG A 385 -27.62 -17.87 -6.61
N GLY A 386 -28.09 -17.23 -5.55
CA GLY A 386 -29.31 -17.61 -4.84
C GLY A 386 -29.14 -18.75 -3.83
N TRP A 387 -27.90 -19.13 -3.48
CA TRP A 387 -27.61 -20.28 -2.60
C TRP A 387 -28.33 -20.24 -1.25
N LEU A 388 -28.70 -19.07 -0.73
CA LEU A 388 -29.44 -18.96 0.53
C LEU A 388 -30.76 -19.76 0.54
N LYS A 389 -31.43 -19.86 -0.62
CA LYS A 389 -32.68 -20.65 -0.74
C LYS A 389 -32.41 -22.16 -0.65
N LYS A 390 -31.25 -22.61 -1.14
CA LYS A 390 -30.86 -24.03 -1.18
C LYS A 390 -30.43 -24.51 0.21
N PHE A 391 -29.73 -23.66 0.95
CA PHE A 391 -29.32 -23.90 2.33
C PHE A 391 -30.32 -23.31 3.34
N SER A 392 -31.62 -23.40 3.03
CA SER A 392 -32.70 -22.90 3.88
C SER A 392 -32.70 -23.56 5.28
N ASN A 393 -32.07 -24.72 5.44
CA ASN A 393 -31.75 -25.38 6.70
C ASN A 393 -30.26 -25.19 7.07
N ALA A 394 -29.84 -23.97 7.40
CA ALA A 394 -28.41 -23.60 7.53
C ALA A 394 -27.64 -24.20 8.74
N ASP A 395 -28.18 -25.21 9.43
CA ASP A 395 -27.39 -26.02 10.36
C ASP A 395 -26.21 -26.67 9.64
N GLU A 396 -26.30 -26.88 8.32
CA GLU A 396 -25.20 -27.40 7.52
C GLU A 396 -23.96 -26.47 7.52
N LEU A 397 -24.13 -25.13 7.53
CA LEU A 397 -22.98 -24.19 7.55
C LEU A 397 -22.24 -24.17 8.89
N SER A 398 -22.96 -24.38 10.00
CA SER A 398 -22.39 -24.44 11.35
C SER A 398 -21.81 -25.84 11.65
N THR A 399 -22.42 -26.90 11.13
CA THR A 399 -22.06 -28.31 11.41
C THR A 399 -21.12 -28.97 10.40
N THR A 400 -20.84 -28.35 9.25
CA THR A 400 -19.93 -28.90 8.23
C THR A 400 -18.60 -29.30 8.88
N ARG A 401 -18.34 -30.62 8.95
CA ARG A 401 -17.20 -31.24 9.67
C ARG A 401 -15.88 -31.25 8.89
N THR A 402 -15.81 -30.63 7.72
CA THR A 402 -14.55 -30.52 6.98
C THR A 402 -13.62 -29.57 7.72
N TYR A 403 -12.74 -30.15 8.52
CA TYR A 403 -11.59 -29.46 9.09
C TYR A 403 -10.72 -28.94 7.94
N SER A 404 -10.61 -27.63 7.83
CA SER A 404 -9.68 -26.97 6.93
C SER A 404 -8.73 -26.15 7.80
N GLY A 405 -7.49 -26.62 7.95
CA GLY A 405 -6.48 -25.93 8.77
C GLY A 405 -6.51 -24.43 8.52
N LEU A 406 -6.66 -23.65 9.58
CA LEU A 406 -6.91 -22.20 9.55
C LEU A 406 -5.74 -21.43 8.91
N LEU A 407 -4.55 -22.04 8.90
CA LEU A 407 -3.26 -21.42 8.55
C LEU A 407 -2.56 -22.15 7.39
N LYS A 408 -3.26 -22.46 6.30
CA LYS A 408 -2.66 -23.14 5.14
C LYS A 408 -2.36 -22.18 3.98
N PHE A 409 -1.13 -22.26 3.47
CA PHE A 409 -0.69 -21.54 2.28
C PHE A 409 -1.50 -21.90 1.04
N ASP A 410 -1.84 -20.88 0.26
CA ASP A 410 -2.53 -21.04 -1.00
C ASP A 410 -1.74 -20.43 -2.15
N LEU A 411 -1.54 -21.21 -3.21
CA LEU A 411 -0.95 -20.74 -4.47
C LEU A 411 -1.80 -19.66 -5.16
N SER A 412 -3.02 -19.43 -4.70
CA SER A 412 -3.85 -18.28 -5.09
C SER A 412 -3.30 -16.93 -4.60
N GLU A 413 -2.36 -16.92 -3.64
CA GLU A 413 -1.60 -15.73 -3.16
C GLU A 413 -0.64 -15.17 -4.21
N LEU A 414 -0.22 -16.00 -5.17
CA LEU A 414 0.75 -15.63 -6.19
C LEU A 414 0.28 -14.41 -6.99
N TRP A 415 -1.04 -14.25 -7.20
CA TRP A 415 -1.58 -13.11 -7.93
C TRP A 415 -1.37 -11.78 -7.19
N GLN A 416 -1.60 -11.76 -5.86
CA GLN A 416 -1.38 -10.57 -5.03
C GLN A 416 0.11 -10.23 -5.01
N MET A 417 0.95 -11.25 -4.85
CA MET A 417 2.40 -11.09 -4.88
C MET A 417 2.87 -10.52 -6.22
N SER A 418 2.39 -11.06 -7.35
CA SER A 418 2.72 -10.54 -8.68
C SER A 418 2.23 -9.10 -8.87
N ALA A 419 1.02 -8.76 -8.42
CA ALA A 419 0.49 -7.40 -8.53
C ALA A 419 1.33 -6.39 -7.73
N SER A 420 1.68 -6.71 -6.49
CA SER A 420 2.53 -5.86 -5.65
C SER A 420 3.96 -5.73 -6.19
N PHE A 421 4.51 -6.85 -6.70
CA PHE A 421 5.82 -6.85 -7.36
C PHE A 421 5.82 -5.93 -8.59
N LEU A 422 4.87 -6.11 -9.51
CA LEU A 422 4.78 -5.30 -10.73
C LEU A 422 4.58 -3.82 -10.41
N MET A 423 3.77 -3.49 -9.40
CA MET A 423 3.52 -2.10 -9.00
C MET A 423 4.80 -1.38 -8.55
N VAL A 424 5.59 -1.97 -7.63
CA VAL A 424 6.81 -1.33 -7.11
C VAL A 424 7.95 -1.39 -8.13
N CYS A 425 8.11 -2.53 -8.82
CA CYS A 425 9.16 -2.71 -9.82
C CYS A 425 8.94 -1.79 -11.02
N SER A 426 7.71 -1.59 -11.49
CA SER A 426 7.44 -0.65 -12.60
C SER A 426 7.78 0.80 -12.24
N CYS A 427 7.49 1.24 -11.01
CA CYS A 427 7.86 2.58 -10.52
C CYS A 427 9.38 2.76 -10.44
N SER A 428 10.07 1.78 -9.84
CA SER A 428 11.54 1.80 -9.70
C SER A 428 12.22 1.74 -11.07
N LEU A 429 11.68 0.92 -11.98
CA LEU A 429 12.16 0.76 -13.34
C LEU A 429 11.92 2.05 -14.14
N GLY A 430 10.74 2.67 -14.05
CA GLY A 430 10.46 3.94 -14.72
C GLY A 430 11.42 5.05 -14.31
N ALA A 431 11.67 5.21 -13.01
CA ALA A 431 12.66 6.15 -12.49
C ALA A 431 14.09 5.82 -12.94
N PHE A 432 14.46 4.53 -12.94
CA PHE A 432 15.73 4.05 -13.47
C PHE A 432 15.89 4.38 -14.95
N PHE A 433 14.89 4.09 -15.80
CA PHE A 433 14.94 4.37 -17.23
C PHE A 433 15.14 5.86 -17.49
N VAL A 434 14.36 6.73 -16.85
CA VAL A 434 14.53 8.18 -17.01
C VAL A 434 15.95 8.60 -16.64
N SER A 435 16.50 8.14 -15.52
CA SER A 435 17.85 8.56 -15.09
C SER A 435 18.99 7.87 -15.82
N TYR A 436 18.81 6.65 -16.32
CA TYR A 436 19.82 5.91 -17.06
C TYR A 436 20.04 6.50 -18.45
N TYR A 437 18.99 7.03 -19.08
CA TYR A 437 19.04 7.63 -20.41
C TYR A 437 19.21 9.16 -20.41
N THR A 438 19.52 9.78 -19.26
CA THR A 438 19.70 11.23 -19.13
C THR A 438 21.13 11.60 -18.74
N PRO A 439 21.76 12.54 -19.47
CA PRO A 439 22.13 12.46 -20.88
C PRO A 439 23.29 11.46 -21.15
N THR A 440 24.13 11.22 -20.15
CA THR A 440 25.21 10.24 -20.16
C THR A 440 24.67 8.85 -19.90
N VAL A 441 24.47 8.08 -20.97
CA VAL A 441 23.85 6.75 -20.87
C VAL A 441 24.70 5.82 -20.02
N GLY A 442 24.18 5.41 -18.87
CA GLY A 442 24.89 4.50 -17.98
C GLY A 442 24.39 4.48 -16.54
N LEU A 443 25.05 3.64 -15.75
CA LEU A 443 24.78 3.52 -14.32
C LEU A 443 25.55 4.61 -13.57
N GLY A 444 24.84 5.65 -13.13
CA GLY A 444 25.37 6.71 -12.29
C GLY A 444 24.84 6.63 -10.86
N CYS A 445 25.17 7.62 -10.02
CA CYS A 445 24.69 7.67 -8.63
C CYS A 445 23.15 7.61 -8.53
N ARG A 446 22.45 8.24 -9.48
CA ARG A 446 20.99 8.37 -9.47
C ARG A 446 20.29 7.07 -9.90
N SER A 447 20.58 6.61 -11.11
CA SER A 447 20.05 5.35 -11.64
C SER A 447 20.47 4.16 -10.77
N GLY A 448 21.72 4.16 -10.29
CA GLY A 448 22.21 3.20 -9.30
C GLY A 448 21.46 3.28 -7.97
N GLY A 449 21.13 4.47 -7.47
CA GLY A 449 20.32 4.68 -6.27
C GLY A 449 18.95 4.02 -6.36
N TYR A 450 18.22 4.26 -7.46
CA TYR A 450 16.91 3.64 -7.70
C TYR A 450 17.00 2.13 -7.87
N MET A 451 18.03 1.64 -8.56
CA MET A 451 18.29 0.21 -8.71
C MET A 451 18.55 -0.47 -7.36
N ILE A 452 19.39 0.12 -6.50
CA ILE A 452 19.67 -0.41 -5.16
C ILE A 452 18.38 -0.47 -4.33
N PHE A 453 17.55 0.58 -4.35
CA PHE A 453 16.26 0.57 -3.65
C PHE A 453 15.36 -0.58 -4.14
N GLY A 454 15.22 -0.73 -5.46
CA GLY A 454 14.42 -1.79 -6.07
C GLY A 454 14.94 -3.18 -5.73
N LEU A 455 16.25 -3.41 -5.83
CA LEU A 455 16.88 -4.69 -5.50
C LEU A 455 16.75 -5.03 -4.01
N ASN A 456 16.91 -4.06 -3.11
CA ASN A 456 16.70 -4.26 -1.69
C ASN A 456 15.24 -4.61 -1.37
N ALA A 457 14.27 -3.96 -2.02
CA ALA A 457 12.85 -4.27 -1.86
C ALA A 457 12.53 -5.70 -2.35
N ILE A 458 13.10 -6.13 -3.48
CA ILE A 458 13.00 -7.51 -3.99
C ILE A 458 13.68 -8.48 -3.03
N GLY A 459 14.86 -8.15 -2.52
CA GLY A 459 15.57 -8.96 -1.53
C GLY A 459 14.75 -9.18 -0.27
N CYS A 460 14.09 -8.13 0.24
CA CYS A 460 13.18 -8.25 1.38
C CYS A 460 12.02 -9.21 1.09
N LEU A 461 11.42 -9.14 -0.11
CA LEU A 461 10.39 -10.10 -0.53
C LEU A 461 10.92 -11.53 -0.55
N LEU A 462 12.06 -11.78 -1.22
CA LEU A 462 12.63 -13.11 -1.32
C LEU A 462 12.99 -13.68 0.05
N MET A 463 13.57 -12.86 0.94
CA MET A 463 13.86 -13.25 2.31
C MET A 463 12.59 -13.54 3.13
N GLU A 464 11.54 -12.72 3.00
CA GLU A 464 10.25 -12.97 3.68
C GLU A 464 9.66 -14.32 3.25
N MET A 465 9.67 -14.60 1.94
CA MET A 465 9.14 -15.83 1.36
C MET A 465 10.01 -17.06 1.70
N ALA A 466 11.34 -16.91 1.70
CA ALA A 466 12.25 -17.99 2.08
C ALA A 466 12.16 -18.31 3.57
N ALA A 467 12.16 -17.27 4.42
CA ALA A 467 11.97 -17.44 5.86
C ALA A 467 10.64 -18.11 6.16
N TRP A 468 9.59 -17.75 5.40
CA TRP A 468 8.30 -18.39 5.52
C TRP A 468 8.31 -19.87 5.11
N ALA A 469 8.90 -20.18 3.95
CA ALA A 469 8.86 -21.54 3.38
C ALA A 469 9.76 -22.54 4.12
N PHE A 470 10.90 -22.09 4.65
CA PHE A 470 11.94 -22.98 5.18
C PHE A 470 12.11 -22.94 6.70
N LEU A 471 11.60 -21.90 7.40
CA LEU A 471 11.79 -21.78 8.84
C LEU A 471 10.53 -22.16 9.62
N TYR A 472 10.67 -23.17 10.47
CA TYR A 472 9.65 -23.51 11.45
C TYR A 472 9.50 -22.40 12.51
N PRO A 473 8.31 -22.24 13.12
CA PRO A 473 8.10 -21.34 14.26
C PRO A 473 9.11 -21.64 15.37
N GLY A 474 9.92 -20.65 15.76
CA GLY A 474 10.99 -20.86 16.74
C GLY A 474 12.07 -19.77 16.70
N ILE A 475 13.28 -20.12 17.12
CA ILE A 475 14.43 -19.21 17.17
C ILE A 475 14.80 -18.70 15.77
N GLY A 476 14.85 -19.58 14.77
CA GLY A 476 15.21 -19.19 13.40
C GLY A 476 14.28 -18.12 12.82
N ARG A 477 12.96 -18.26 13.03
CA ARG A 477 11.98 -17.28 12.57
C ARG A 477 12.10 -15.94 13.31
N ARG A 478 12.44 -15.95 14.60
CA ARG A 478 12.75 -14.72 15.37
C ARG A 478 14.00 -14.01 14.84
N ILE A 479 15.05 -14.76 14.50
CA ILE A 479 16.26 -14.18 13.89
C ILE A 479 15.91 -13.56 12.52
N ALA A 480 15.18 -14.29 11.68
CA ALA A 480 14.74 -13.78 10.38
C ALA A 480 13.93 -12.48 10.50
N GLN A 481 13.02 -12.39 11.48
CA GLN A 481 12.27 -11.15 11.76
C GLN A 481 13.20 -9.97 12.07
N TRP A 482 14.25 -10.17 12.87
CA TRP A 482 15.22 -9.11 13.19
C TRP A 482 16.03 -8.69 11.97
N VAL A 483 16.54 -9.66 11.20
CA VAL A 483 17.28 -9.38 9.95
C VAL A 483 16.41 -8.58 8.99
N LEU A 484 15.17 -9.00 8.76
CA LEU A 484 14.23 -8.30 7.88
C LEU A 484 13.93 -6.87 8.36
N ARG A 485 13.78 -6.64 9.68
CA ARG A 485 13.61 -5.29 10.23
C ARG A 485 14.82 -4.39 9.95
N ILE A 486 16.04 -4.93 10.03
CA ILE A 486 17.27 -4.19 9.71
C ILE A 486 17.33 -3.87 8.21
N CYS A 487 16.98 -4.83 7.34
CA CYS A 487 16.92 -4.62 5.90
C CYS A 487 15.88 -3.55 5.52
N GLU A 488 14.69 -3.61 6.12
CA GLU A 488 13.63 -2.61 5.95
C GLU A 488 14.07 -1.22 6.38
N PHE A 489 14.69 -1.10 7.57
CA PHE A 489 15.24 0.16 8.05
C PHE A 489 16.33 0.71 7.13
N THR A 490 17.24 -0.15 6.67
CA THR A 490 18.33 0.24 5.77
C THR A 490 17.77 0.75 4.44
N ASN A 491 16.78 0.05 3.87
CA ASN A 491 16.16 0.44 2.61
C ASN A 491 15.32 1.71 2.76
N PHE A 492 14.66 1.91 3.91
CA PHE A 492 14.00 3.17 4.26
C PHE A 492 14.99 4.33 4.30
N CYS A 493 16.10 4.19 5.02
CA CYS A 493 17.15 5.21 5.08
C CYS A 493 17.74 5.50 3.69
N TRP A 494 17.90 4.48 2.86
CA TRP A 494 18.35 4.64 1.48
C TRP A 494 17.37 5.46 0.64
N LEU A 495 16.07 5.22 0.77
CA LEU A 495 15.05 6.01 0.07
C LEU A 495 15.03 7.48 0.55
N VAL A 496 15.15 7.71 1.86
CA VAL A 496 15.26 9.06 2.42
C VAL A 496 16.50 9.77 1.90
N TYR A 497 17.64 9.06 1.83
CA TYR A 497 18.86 9.59 1.22
C TYR A 497 18.66 9.98 -0.24
N ILE A 498 18.00 9.15 -1.05
CA ILE A 498 17.68 9.47 -2.45
C ILE A 498 16.85 10.77 -2.54
N ILE A 499 15.80 10.91 -1.71
CA ILE A 499 14.95 12.10 -1.69
C ILE A 499 15.79 13.33 -1.34
N PHE A 500 16.61 13.25 -0.29
CA PHE A 500 17.45 14.35 0.17
C PHE A 500 18.51 14.72 -0.88
N ALA A 501 19.25 13.75 -1.38
CA ALA A 501 20.31 13.93 -2.36
C ALA A 501 19.79 14.52 -3.68
N GLN A 502 18.58 14.15 -4.09
CA GLN A 502 17.92 14.72 -5.25
C GLN A 502 17.49 16.17 -5.01
N THR A 503 16.87 16.44 -3.85
CA THR A 503 16.29 17.75 -3.50
C THR A 503 17.33 18.85 -3.41
N PHE A 504 18.49 18.53 -2.83
CA PHE A 504 19.57 19.51 -2.63
C PHE A 504 20.63 19.50 -3.73
N GLY A 505 20.53 18.60 -4.71
CA GLY A 505 21.50 18.53 -5.81
C GLY A 505 22.82 17.83 -5.45
N ILE A 506 22.85 16.96 -4.43
CA ILE A 506 24.05 16.17 -4.07
C ILE A 506 24.51 15.28 -5.24
N TYR A 507 23.57 14.82 -6.06
CA TYR A 507 23.88 14.06 -7.28
C TYR A 507 24.33 14.94 -8.46
N ASN A 508 24.43 16.26 -8.31
CA ASN A 508 24.89 17.19 -9.34
C ASN A 508 26.41 17.40 -9.24
N SER A 509 27.17 16.33 -9.47
CA SER A 509 28.65 16.34 -9.47
C SER A 509 29.20 15.69 -10.74
N CYS A 510 30.47 15.96 -11.07
CA CYS A 510 31.16 15.29 -12.18
C CYS A 510 31.10 13.76 -12.04
N ARG A 511 31.24 13.23 -10.82
CA ARG A 511 31.19 11.78 -10.54
C ARG A 511 29.82 11.17 -10.83
N CYS A 512 28.74 11.86 -10.46
CA CYS A 512 27.39 11.35 -10.67
C CYS A 512 26.89 11.57 -12.09
N LYS A 513 27.36 12.63 -12.78
CA LYS A 513 27.10 12.88 -14.19
C LYS A 513 27.91 12.00 -15.14
N SER A 514 29.05 11.45 -14.73
CA SER A 514 29.88 10.62 -15.62
C SER A 514 29.44 9.17 -15.72
N SER A 515 28.40 8.75 -15.00
CA SER A 515 27.88 7.36 -15.01
C SER A 515 28.94 6.28 -14.79
N MET A 516 29.85 6.52 -13.82
CA MET A 516 31.02 5.67 -13.54
C MET A 516 30.73 4.33 -12.85
N TRP A 517 29.52 4.09 -12.36
CA TRP A 517 29.21 2.84 -11.64
C TRP A 517 29.05 1.64 -12.57
N GLY A 518 28.97 1.86 -13.89
CA GLY A 518 28.95 0.80 -14.91
C GLY A 518 29.88 1.11 -16.08
N GLY A 519 30.22 0.10 -16.88
CA GLY A 519 31.17 0.22 -17.99
C GLY A 519 30.66 0.97 -19.24
N ALA A 520 29.51 1.63 -19.17
CA ALA A 520 28.90 2.35 -20.29
C ALA A 520 29.13 3.87 -20.25
N GLY A 521 29.61 4.42 -19.11
CA GLY A 521 29.88 5.84 -18.91
C GLY A 521 31.37 6.20 -19.06
N GLY A 522 31.81 7.23 -18.35
CA GLY A 522 33.20 7.72 -18.35
C GLY A 522 33.39 9.14 -18.86
N TYR A 523 32.30 9.79 -19.27
CA TYR A 523 32.32 11.11 -19.89
C TYR A 523 31.23 12.01 -19.32
N VAL A 524 31.43 13.32 -19.44
CA VAL A 524 30.45 14.34 -19.08
C VAL A 524 30.23 15.24 -20.29
N ASP A 525 28.98 15.61 -20.52
CA ASP A 525 28.60 16.59 -21.53
C ASP A 525 27.92 17.81 -20.87
N PHE A 526 28.04 18.96 -21.53
CA PHE A 526 27.48 20.25 -21.07
C PHE A 526 26.50 20.82 -22.10
N GLU A 527 25.84 19.97 -22.88
CA GLU A 527 24.90 20.41 -23.90
C GLU A 527 23.58 20.92 -23.31
N GLY A 528 22.93 21.81 -24.05
CA GLY A 528 21.67 22.44 -23.64
C GLY A 528 20.44 21.66 -24.10
N VAL A 529 19.28 22.03 -23.55
CA VAL A 529 17.94 21.55 -23.94
C VAL A 529 17.70 21.44 -25.46
N PRO A 530 18.02 22.45 -26.31
CA PRO A 530 17.76 22.35 -27.75
C PRO A 530 18.55 21.22 -28.43
N TYR A 531 19.73 20.89 -27.90
CA TYR A 531 20.54 19.78 -28.41
C TYR A 531 19.86 18.43 -28.14
N TYR A 532 19.41 18.17 -26.92
CA TYR A 532 18.77 16.91 -26.58
C TYR A 532 17.44 16.68 -27.30
N LYS A 533 16.73 17.77 -27.64
CA LYS A 533 15.46 17.70 -28.38
C LYS A 533 15.66 17.23 -29.82
N SER A 534 16.76 17.60 -30.50
CA SER A 534 17.02 17.15 -31.87
C SER A 534 17.33 15.64 -31.97
N TYR A 535 17.67 15.03 -30.84
CA TYR A 535 18.07 13.63 -30.72
C TYR A 535 16.98 12.73 -30.10
N HIS A 536 15.72 13.17 -30.05
CA HIS A 536 14.57 12.33 -29.63
C HIS A 536 14.73 11.58 -28.29
N ILE A 537 15.46 12.14 -27.33
CA ILE A 537 15.60 11.57 -25.97
C ILE A 537 14.23 11.44 -25.27
N GLU A 538 13.25 12.23 -25.71
CA GLU A 538 11.83 12.18 -25.33
C GLU A 538 11.24 10.77 -25.36
N ARG A 539 11.65 9.89 -26.28
CA ARG A 539 11.09 8.54 -26.40
C ARG A 539 11.43 7.66 -25.18
N SER A 540 12.65 7.77 -24.68
CA SER A 540 13.10 7.00 -23.51
C SER A 540 12.42 7.48 -22.23
N TRP A 541 12.23 8.79 -22.10
CA TRP A 541 11.52 9.39 -20.97
C TRP A 541 10.03 9.06 -21.01
N MET A 542 9.44 9.08 -22.20
CA MET A 542 8.05 8.67 -22.43
C MET A 542 7.83 7.21 -22.04
N LEU A 543 8.74 6.31 -22.40
CA LEU A 543 8.64 4.90 -22.02
C LEU A 543 8.63 4.71 -20.50
N GLY A 544 9.60 5.29 -19.78
CA GLY A 544 9.68 5.18 -18.32
C GLY A 544 8.47 5.80 -17.60
N THR A 545 8.00 6.93 -18.10
CA THR A 545 6.79 7.61 -17.58
C THR A 545 5.54 6.79 -17.84
N LEU A 546 5.35 6.29 -19.07
CA LEU A 546 4.19 5.50 -19.47
C LEU A 546 4.06 4.22 -18.64
N ILE A 547 5.15 3.47 -18.49
CA ILE A 547 5.17 2.25 -17.67
C ILE A 547 4.68 2.54 -16.26
N THR A 548 5.23 3.58 -15.61
CA THR A 548 4.86 3.93 -14.23
C THR A 548 3.40 4.38 -14.14
N CYS A 549 2.96 5.28 -15.03
CA CYS A 549 1.59 5.81 -15.02
C CYS A 549 0.53 4.72 -15.26
N VAL A 550 0.81 3.76 -16.15
CA VAL A 550 -0.10 2.63 -16.41
C VAL A 550 -0.29 1.80 -15.14
N PHE A 551 0.78 1.38 -14.47
CA PHE A 551 0.68 0.57 -13.27
C PHE A 551 0.10 1.34 -12.08
N LEU A 552 0.45 2.63 -11.93
CA LEU A 552 -0.17 3.53 -10.95
C LEU A 552 -1.69 3.61 -11.16
N GLY A 553 -2.13 3.85 -12.40
CA GLY A 553 -3.55 3.92 -12.75
C GLY A 553 -4.27 2.60 -12.44
N ILE A 554 -3.71 1.46 -12.87
CA ILE A 554 -4.25 0.13 -12.57
C ILE A 554 -4.36 -0.08 -11.05
N GLY A 555 -3.32 0.26 -10.29
CA GLY A 555 -3.30 0.11 -8.83
C GLY A 555 -4.37 0.93 -8.13
N LEU A 556 -4.55 2.20 -8.51
CA LEU A 556 -5.58 3.06 -7.94
C LEU A 556 -7.00 2.59 -8.31
N VAL A 557 -7.23 2.25 -9.59
CA VAL A 557 -8.51 1.71 -10.04
C VAL A 557 -8.84 0.41 -9.30
N TYR A 558 -7.86 -0.47 -9.09
CA TYR A 558 -8.03 -1.69 -8.32
C TYR A 558 -8.47 -1.39 -6.88
N VAL A 559 -7.79 -0.49 -6.18
CA VAL A 559 -8.14 -0.12 -4.79
C VAL A 559 -9.54 0.48 -4.71
N VAL A 560 -9.90 1.38 -5.62
CA VAL A 560 -11.26 1.97 -5.69
C VAL A 560 -12.31 0.90 -5.99
N GLU A 561 -12.05 -0.01 -6.93
CA GLU A 561 -12.94 -1.12 -7.23
C GLU A 561 -13.14 -2.01 -5.99
N GLN A 562 -12.06 -2.34 -5.27
CA GLN A 562 -12.14 -3.13 -4.04
C GLN A 562 -12.96 -2.42 -2.98
N TRP A 563 -12.78 -1.11 -2.81
CA TRP A 563 -13.53 -0.30 -1.83
C TRP A 563 -15.02 -0.23 -2.17
N CYS A 564 -15.37 0.02 -3.44
CA CYS A 564 -16.76 0.04 -3.89
C CYS A 564 -17.42 -1.32 -3.71
N ALA A 565 -16.76 -2.41 -4.12
CA ALA A 565 -17.33 -3.77 -4.10
C ALA A 565 -17.75 -4.25 -2.70
N GLN A 566 -17.07 -3.78 -1.65
CA GLN A 566 -17.37 -4.12 -0.26
C GLN A 566 -18.27 -3.11 0.45
N SER A 567 -18.56 -1.95 -0.15
CA SER A 567 -19.23 -0.80 0.49
C SER A 567 -20.49 -1.17 1.29
N PHE A 568 -21.39 -1.97 0.70
CA PHE A 568 -22.65 -2.37 1.33
C PHE A 568 -22.49 -3.25 2.58
N LEU A 569 -21.38 -4.00 2.69
CA LEU A 569 -21.08 -4.84 3.85
C LEU A 569 -20.82 -3.97 5.10
N TRP A 570 -20.28 -2.79 4.86
CA TRP A 570 -19.82 -1.85 5.87
C TRP A 570 -20.87 -0.81 6.27
N THR A 571 -21.91 -0.61 5.48
CA THR A 571 -22.92 0.42 5.73
C THR A 571 -23.88 -0.03 6.85
N GLN A 572 -24.03 0.81 7.87
CA GLN A 572 -24.92 0.53 9.01
C GLN A 572 -26.39 0.58 8.60
N ASP A 573 -26.79 1.66 7.92
CA ASP A 573 -28.16 1.86 7.46
C ASP A 573 -28.53 0.86 6.35
N TRP A 574 -29.71 0.25 6.47
CA TRP A 574 -30.12 -0.82 5.57
C TRP A 574 -30.37 -0.31 4.15
N ASP A 575 -31.11 0.79 4.03
CA ASP A 575 -31.49 1.34 2.74
C ASP A 575 -30.26 1.87 2.00
N SER A 576 -29.37 2.56 2.71
CA SER A 576 -28.07 2.98 2.17
C SER A 576 -27.19 1.79 1.76
N ALA A 577 -27.23 0.67 2.50
CA ALA A 577 -26.51 -0.54 2.13
C ALA A 577 -27.06 -1.16 0.84
N MET A 578 -28.39 -1.25 0.70
CA MET A 578 -29.02 -1.77 -0.53
C MET A 578 -28.77 -0.86 -1.73
N ASN A 579 -28.84 0.45 -1.55
CA ASN A 579 -28.45 1.41 -2.59
C ASN A 579 -26.99 1.19 -3.00
N GLY A 580 -26.08 1.00 -2.05
CA GLY A 580 -24.69 0.67 -2.33
C GLY A 580 -24.54 -0.63 -3.11
N LEU A 581 -25.26 -1.69 -2.72
CA LEU A 581 -25.26 -2.98 -3.43
C LEU A 581 -25.79 -2.84 -4.87
N TRP A 582 -26.85 -2.07 -5.07
CA TRP A 582 -27.41 -1.78 -6.39
C TRP A 582 -26.36 -1.10 -7.29
N TRP A 583 -25.69 -0.05 -6.79
CA TRP A 583 -24.61 0.62 -7.53
C TRP A 583 -23.45 -0.31 -7.85
N VAL A 584 -23.06 -1.18 -6.91
CA VAL A 584 -22.01 -2.18 -7.14
C VAL A 584 -22.40 -3.15 -8.24
N ARG A 585 -23.66 -3.62 -8.28
CA ARG A 585 -24.16 -4.50 -9.35
C ARG A 585 -24.15 -3.80 -10.72
N GLN A 586 -24.59 -2.55 -10.78
CA GLN A 586 -24.54 -1.74 -12.01
C GLN A 586 -23.10 -1.53 -12.50
N TRP A 587 -22.18 -1.19 -11.58
CA TRP A 587 -20.77 -1.03 -11.88
C TRP A 587 -20.13 -2.34 -12.39
N LYS A 588 -20.42 -3.47 -11.73
CA LYS A 588 -19.95 -4.80 -12.18
C LYS A 588 -20.47 -5.10 -13.59
N TRP A 589 -21.73 -4.78 -13.88
CA TRP A 589 -22.31 -4.95 -15.20
C TRP A 589 -21.60 -4.09 -16.26
N ALA A 590 -21.43 -2.79 -16.00
CA ALA A 590 -20.71 -1.88 -16.89
C ALA A 590 -19.24 -2.30 -17.14
N THR A 591 -18.61 -2.93 -16.15
CA THR A 591 -17.21 -3.40 -16.24
C THR A 591 -17.07 -4.86 -16.70
N THR A 592 -18.16 -5.51 -17.10
CA THR A 592 -18.14 -6.94 -17.52
C THR A 592 -17.26 -7.18 -18.74
N GLY A 593 -17.32 -6.32 -19.75
CA GLY A 593 -16.52 -6.46 -20.99
C GLY A 593 -15.00 -6.44 -20.73
N PRO A 594 -14.46 -5.40 -20.09
CA PRO A 594 -13.04 -5.36 -19.71
C PRO A 594 -12.61 -6.54 -18.84
N ARG A 595 -13.49 -7.02 -17.95
CA ARG A 595 -13.20 -8.17 -17.08
C ARG A 595 -13.17 -9.49 -17.85
N LEU A 596 -14.04 -9.68 -18.84
CA LEU A 596 -13.98 -10.84 -19.75
C LEU A 596 -12.66 -10.86 -20.52
N ALA A 597 -12.22 -9.71 -21.04
CA ALA A 597 -10.92 -9.61 -21.70
C ALA A 597 -9.75 -9.94 -20.75
N ALA A 598 -9.78 -9.41 -19.52
CA ALA A 598 -8.77 -9.73 -18.51
C ALA A 598 -8.81 -11.20 -18.07
N ALA A 599 -10.00 -11.78 -17.91
CA ALA A 599 -10.18 -13.20 -17.59
C ALA A 599 -9.71 -14.10 -18.74
N TRP A 600 -9.88 -13.68 -19.99
CA TRP A 600 -9.34 -14.37 -21.16
C TRP A 600 -7.81 -14.39 -21.13
N VAL A 601 -7.17 -13.24 -20.85
CA VAL A 601 -5.71 -13.14 -20.67
C VAL A 601 -5.22 -13.97 -19.47
N ALA A 602 -5.95 -13.93 -18.35
CA ALA A 602 -5.65 -14.74 -17.17
C ALA A 602 -5.79 -16.24 -17.48
N GLY A 603 -6.75 -16.63 -18.32
CA GLY A 603 -6.93 -18.00 -18.80
C GLY A 603 -5.73 -18.51 -19.60
N TYR A 604 -5.09 -17.65 -20.42
CA TYR A 604 -3.82 -18.00 -21.08
C TYR A 604 -2.67 -18.16 -20.08
N MET A 605 -2.58 -17.29 -19.09
CA MET A 605 -1.56 -17.44 -18.04
C MET A 605 -1.79 -18.65 -17.14
N ALA A 606 -3.04 -19.03 -16.89
CA ALA A 606 -3.39 -20.26 -16.18
C ALA A 606 -3.05 -21.52 -17.00
N LYS A 607 -3.25 -21.49 -18.32
CA LYS A 607 -2.76 -22.52 -19.24
C LYS A 607 -1.23 -22.60 -19.24
N ALA A 608 -0.53 -21.46 -19.22
CA ALA A 608 0.92 -21.43 -19.05
C ALA A 608 1.36 -21.99 -17.68
N LYS A 609 0.59 -21.76 -16.62
CA LYS A 609 0.81 -22.33 -15.28
C LYS A 609 0.61 -23.84 -15.25
N TYR A 610 -0.41 -24.37 -15.95
CA TYR A 610 -0.61 -25.80 -16.13
C TYR A 610 0.55 -26.43 -16.90
N TRP A 611 1.04 -25.75 -17.94
CA TRP A 611 2.19 -26.14 -18.72
C TRP A 611 3.49 -26.16 -17.89
N VAL A 612 3.74 -25.14 -17.07
CA VAL A 612 4.88 -25.11 -16.13
C VAL A 612 4.77 -26.22 -15.07
N ARG A 613 3.57 -26.52 -14.58
CA ARG A 613 3.34 -27.64 -13.64
C ARG A 613 3.60 -29.01 -14.27
N THR A 614 3.20 -29.20 -15.54
CA THR A 614 3.47 -30.44 -16.27
C THR A 614 4.96 -30.59 -16.59
N VAL A 615 5.67 -29.49 -16.86
CA VAL A 615 7.12 -29.50 -17.08
C VAL A 615 7.94 -29.65 -15.79
N CYS A 616 7.44 -29.14 -14.65
CA CYS A 616 8.13 -29.21 -13.35
C CYS A 616 7.77 -30.45 -12.49
N GLY A 617 7.07 -31.44 -13.04
CA GLY A 617 6.98 -32.79 -12.44
C GLY A 617 6.34 -32.88 -11.05
N SER A 618 5.38 -32.02 -10.70
CA SER A 618 4.62 -32.16 -9.45
C SER A 618 3.25 -32.77 -9.71
N GLU A 619 3.19 -34.09 -9.85
CA GLU A 619 1.95 -34.85 -9.73
C GLU A 619 1.41 -34.72 -8.31
N ARG A 620 0.40 -33.87 -8.13
CA ARG A 620 -0.62 -34.06 -7.10
C ARG A 620 -1.95 -33.54 -7.65
N HIS A 621 -2.79 -34.51 -8.03
CA HIS A 621 -4.18 -34.31 -8.46
C HIS A 621 -4.96 -33.56 -7.38
N VAL A 622 -5.46 -32.36 -7.72
CA VAL A 622 -6.68 -31.79 -7.15
C VAL A 622 -7.38 -31.07 -8.31
N GLU A 623 -8.57 -31.56 -8.65
CA GLU A 623 -9.48 -30.95 -9.62
C GLU A 623 -10.00 -29.62 -9.06
N ASP A 624 -9.60 -28.51 -9.68
CA ASP A 624 -10.24 -27.20 -9.50
C ASP A 624 -10.78 -26.74 -10.85
N HIS A 625 -11.99 -27.17 -11.19
CA HIS A 625 -12.83 -26.56 -12.22
C HIS A 625 -14.12 -26.05 -11.55
N LEU A 626 -14.39 -24.75 -11.73
CA LEU A 626 -15.71 -24.09 -11.88
C LEU A 626 -15.74 -22.71 -11.21
N LEU A 627 -16.49 -21.81 -11.85
CA LEU A 627 -16.88 -20.45 -11.42
C LEU A 627 -15.91 -19.30 -11.73
N TRP A 628 -15.61 -19.15 -13.02
CA TRP A 628 -15.51 -17.81 -13.63
C TRP A 628 -16.49 -17.75 -14.81
N SER A 629 -17.76 -17.52 -14.50
CA SER A 629 -18.85 -17.16 -15.42
C SER A 629 -19.79 -16.20 -14.73
#